data_AF-A0A5R8UFJ3-F1
#
_entry.id   AF-A0A5R8UFJ3-F1
#
_cell.length_a   1.000
_cell.length_b   1.000
_cell.length_c   1.000
_cell.angle_alpha   90.00
_cell.angle_beta   90.00
_cell.angle_gamma   90.00
#
_symmetry.space_group_name_H-M   'P 1'
#
loop_
_entity.id
_entity.type
_entity.pdbx_description
1 polymer ?
#
loop_
_entity_poly.entity_id
_entity_poly.type
_entity_poly.pdbx_seq_one_letter_code
_entity_poly.pdbx_strand_id
1 'polypeptide(L)'
;MQLEKMITEGSNAASAEIDRVSTLEMCRIINDEDKTVPLAVERVLPDIAAAIDVIHAQVSGGGRLIYIGAGTSGRLGILDASECPPTYGVKPGLVVGLIAGGEYAIQHAVEGAEDSREGGVNDLKNINLTAQDVVVGIAASGRTPYVIAGLEYARQLGCRTVGISCNPGSAVSTTAEFAITPIVGAEVVTGSSRMKAGTAQKLVLNMLSTGLMIKSGKVFGNLMVDVVATNEKLHVRQVNIVKNATGCSAEQAEAALVACDRHCKTAIVMVLKNLDAAEAKKRLDQHGGFIRKALEKE
;
A
#
# COMPACT_ATOMS: atom_id res chain seq x y z
N MET A 1 8.46 32.20 0.48
CA MET A 1 7.89 30.85 0.25
C MET A 1 6.38 31.03 0.08
N GLN A 2 5.78 30.65 -1.06
CA GLN A 2 4.35 30.96 -1.33
C GLN A 2 3.45 29.80 -0.88
N LEU A 3 3.26 29.69 0.44
CA LEU A 3 2.31 28.75 1.07
C LEU A 3 0.88 28.93 0.54
N GLU A 4 0.50 30.19 0.31
CA GLU A 4 -0.84 30.64 -0.08
C GLU A 4 -1.33 30.08 -1.43
N LYS A 5 -0.43 29.54 -2.27
CA LYS A 5 -0.78 28.94 -3.57
C LYS A 5 -1.09 27.44 -3.48
N MET A 6 -0.86 26.81 -2.32
CA MET A 6 -1.10 25.38 -2.14
C MET A 6 -2.55 25.13 -1.80
N ILE A 7 -3.18 24.18 -2.50
CA ILE A 7 -4.57 23.76 -2.23
C ILE A 7 -4.67 23.21 -0.80
N THR A 8 -3.66 22.48 -0.34
CA THR A 8 -3.61 21.91 1.02
C THR A 8 -3.54 22.94 2.15
N GLU A 9 -3.11 24.18 1.84
CA GLU A 9 -3.03 25.29 2.80
C GLU A 9 -4.19 26.29 2.64
N GLY A 10 -5.09 26.05 1.67
CA GLY A 10 -6.24 26.91 1.41
C GLY A 10 -7.31 26.80 2.49
N SER A 11 -8.13 27.85 2.62
CA SER A 11 -9.31 27.83 3.49
C SER A 11 -10.46 27.08 2.82
N ASN A 12 -11.22 26.31 3.59
CA ASN A 12 -12.44 25.67 3.12
C ASN A 12 -13.67 26.52 3.51
N ALA A 13 -14.44 26.95 2.51
CA ALA A 13 -15.62 27.78 2.72
C ALA A 13 -16.75 27.04 3.46
N ALA A 14 -16.86 25.72 3.29
CA ALA A 14 -17.88 24.90 3.96
C ALA A 14 -17.64 24.78 5.47
N SER A 15 -16.40 25.00 5.94
CA SER A 15 -16.02 24.90 7.35
C SER A 15 -15.59 26.24 7.96
N ALA A 16 -15.90 27.37 7.33
CA ALA A 16 -15.47 28.70 7.77
C ALA A 16 -15.85 29.02 9.24
N GLU A 17 -17.01 28.53 9.69
CA GLU A 17 -17.54 28.74 11.04
C GLU A 17 -17.74 27.40 11.78
N ILE A 18 -16.93 26.39 11.47
CA ILE A 18 -17.06 25.03 12.02
C ILE A 18 -16.96 24.96 13.56
N ASP A 19 -16.36 25.97 14.18
CA ASP A 19 -16.25 26.13 15.64
C ASP A 19 -17.56 26.60 16.32
N ARG A 20 -18.54 27.07 15.53
CA ARG A 20 -19.82 27.63 16.04
C ARG A 20 -21.04 26.75 15.79
N VAL A 21 -20.90 25.69 15.00
CA VAL A 21 -22.01 24.80 14.67
C VAL A 21 -22.24 23.74 15.75
N SER A 22 -23.40 23.09 15.73
CA SER A 22 -23.62 21.92 16.60
C SER A 22 -22.65 20.79 16.27
N THR A 23 -22.38 19.89 17.24
CA THR A 23 -21.51 18.73 17.02
C THR A 23 -21.97 17.84 15.86
N LEU A 24 -23.29 17.66 15.69
CA LEU A 24 -23.83 16.89 14.55
C LEU A 24 -23.51 17.57 13.22
N GLU A 25 -23.63 18.89 13.16
CA GLU A 25 -23.34 19.65 11.94
C GLU A 25 -21.84 19.67 11.64
N MET A 26 -20.99 19.81 12.65
CA MET A 26 -19.54 19.62 12.52
C MET A 26 -19.20 18.25 11.91
N CYS A 27 -19.83 17.18 12.39
CA CYS A 27 -19.65 15.83 11.83
C CYS A 27 -20.15 15.73 10.38
N ARG A 28 -21.25 16.40 10.01
CA ARG A 28 -21.74 16.44 8.62
C ARG A 28 -20.76 17.15 7.70
N ILE A 29 -20.27 18.32 8.09
CA ILE A 29 -19.26 19.08 7.33
C ILE A 29 -18.02 18.21 7.07
N ILE A 30 -17.50 17.55 8.11
CA ILE A 30 -16.35 16.62 7.97
C ILE A 30 -16.69 15.49 7.00
N ASN A 31 -17.85 14.84 7.16
CA ASN A 31 -18.23 13.70 6.33
C ASN A 31 -18.50 14.08 4.87
N ASP A 32 -19.07 15.25 4.62
CA ASP A 32 -19.32 15.75 3.26
C ASP A 32 -18.02 15.97 2.51
N GLU A 33 -16.99 16.44 3.21
CA GLU A 33 -15.63 16.56 2.68
C GLU A 33 -14.98 15.19 2.46
N ASP A 34 -15.14 14.23 3.38
CA ASP A 34 -14.63 12.87 3.20
C ASP A 34 -15.20 12.15 1.97
N LYS A 35 -16.47 12.40 1.62
CA LYS A 35 -17.11 11.84 0.41
C LYS A 35 -16.40 12.25 -0.88
N THR A 36 -15.66 13.36 -0.87
CA THR A 36 -14.92 13.83 -2.05
C THR A 36 -13.64 13.04 -2.30
N VAL A 37 -13.10 12.36 -1.27
CA VAL A 37 -11.79 11.71 -1.34
C VAL A 37 -11.76 10.54 -2.33
N PRO A 38 -12.72 9.59 -2.33
CA PRO A 38 -12.75 8.53 -3.34
C PRO A 38 -12.84 9.08 -4.77
N LEU A 39 -13.56 10.18 -4.99
CA LEU A 39 -13.68 10.82 -6.32
C LEU A 39 -12.35 11.45 -6.77
N ALA A 40 -11.56 11.99 -5.84
CA ALA A 40 -10.22 12.48 -6.14
C ALA A 40 -9.26 11.33 -6.52
N VAL A 41 -9.38 10.17 -5.85
CA VAL A 41 -8.61 8.96 -6.16
C VAL A 41 -9.04 8.35 -7.49
N GLU A 42 -10.34 8.34 -7.80
CA GLU A 42 -10.90 7.85 -9.06
C GLU A 42 -10.24 8.51 -10.28
N ARG A 43 -10.01 9.83 -10.20
CA ARG A 43 -9.39 10.62 -11.29
C ARG A 43 -7.94 10.23 -11.59
N VAL A 44 -7.24 9.59 -10.65
CA VAL A 44 -5.83 9.20 -10.78
C VAL A 44 -5.63 7.69 -10.85
N LEU A 45 -6.70 6.92 -11.08
CA LEU A 45 -6.60 5.46 -11.28
C LEU A 45 -5.62 5.05 -12.39
N PRO A 46 -5.51 5.76 -13.54
CA PRO A 46 -4.49 5.42 -14.55
C PRO A 46 -3.06 5.49 -14.00
N ASP A 47 -2.75 6.51 -13.18
CA ASP A 47 -1.42 6.69 -12.58
C ASP A 47 -1.13 5.62 -11.52
N ILE A 48 -2.16 5.26 -10.72
CA ILE A 48 -2.08 4.18 -9.73
C ILE A 48 -1.81 2.84 -10.43
N ALA A 49 -2.52 2.56 -11.53
CA ALA A 49 -2.33 1.34 -12.31
C ALA A 49 -0.91 1.26 -12.90
N ALA A 50 -0.41 2.35 -13.48
CA ALA A 50 0.96 2.41 -14.00
C ALA A 50 2.00 2.19 -12.90
N ALA A 51 1.80 2.78 -11.71
CA ALA A 51 2.67 2.56 -10.57
C ALA A 51 2.64 1.09 -10.11
N ILE A 52 1.47 0.46 -10.03
CA ILE A 52 1.34 -0.97 -9.69
C ILE A 52 2.12 -1.85 -10.67
N ASP A 53 2.05 -1.57 -11.97
CA ASP A 53 2.74 -2.36 -12.99
C ASP A 53 4.26 -2.29 -12.85
N VAL A 54 4.80 -1.09 -12.60
CA VAL A 54 6.23 -0.88 -12.39
C VAL A 54 6.70 -1.48 -11.07
N ILE A 55 5.92 -1.31 -9.99
CA ILE A 55 6.19 -1.94 -8.69
C ILE A 55 6.23 -3.46 -8.85
N HIS A 56 5.25 -4.05 -9.52
CA HIS A 56 5.20 -5.48 -9.77
C HIS A 56 6.40 -5.98 -10.58
N ALA A 57 6.79 -5.26 -11.64
CA ALA A 57 7.94 -5.65 -12.46
C ALA A 57 9.25 -5.69 -11.63
N GLN A 58 9.48 -4.67 -10.80
CA GLN A 58 10.68 -4.56 -9.96
C GLN A 58 10.70 -5.57 -8.81
N VAL A 59 9.58 -5.72 -8.10
CA VAL A 59 9.46 -6.67 -6.98
C VAL A 59 9.54 -8.12 -7.49
N SER A 60 8.98 -8.42 -8.66
CA SER A 60 9.13 -9.74 -9.30
C SER A 60 10.57 -10.04 -9.71
N GLY A 61 11.38 -9.00 -9.96
CA GLY A 61 12.82 -9.08 -10.20
C GLY A 61 13.67 -9.24 -8.94
N GLY A 62 13.04 -9.34 -7.75
CA GLY A 62 13.73 -9.50 -6.47
C GLY A 62 13.91 -8.21 -5.67
N GLY A 63 13.33 -7.10 -6.12
CA GLY A 63 13.32 -5.84 -5.38
C GLY A 63 12.27 -5.76 -4.28
N ARG A 64 12.25 -4.62 -3.58
CA ARG A 64 11.26 -4.28 -2.53
C ARG A 64 10.42 -3.07 -2.92
N LEU A 65 9.27 -2.95 -2.27
CA LEU A 65 8.45 -1.74 -2.27
C LEU A 65 8.75 -0.93 -1.01
N ILE A 66 9.24 0.30 -1.15
CA ILE A 66 9.68 1.13 -0.04
C ILE A 66 8.87 2.42 -0.01
N TYR A 67 8.12 2.64 1.07
CA TYR A 67 7.45 3.90 1.35
C TYR A 67 8.37 4.81 2.16
N ILE A 68 8.40 6.09 1.82
CA ILE A 68 9.14 7.11 2.59
C ILE A 68 8.29 8.37 2.78
N GLY A 69 8.16 8.84 4.02
CA GLY A 69 7.33 10.00 4.36
C GLY A 69 7.68 10.59 5.73
N ALA A 70 7.04 11.71 6.07
CA ALA A 70 7.12 12.31 7.41
C ALA A 70 5.73 12.38 8.04
N GLY A 71 5.67 12.46 9.37
CA GLY A 71 4.42 12.62 10.12
C GLY A 71 3.36 11.59 9.71
N THR A 72 2.14 12.06 9.43
CA THR A 72 1.02 11.19 9.00
C THR A 72 1.35 10.37 7.75
N SER A 73 2.01 10.96 6.75
CA SER A 73 2.35 10.26 5.51
C SER A 73 3.32 9.09 5.75
N GLY A 74 4.34 9.30 6.58
CA GLY A 74 5.25 8.21 6.99
C GLY A 74 4.54 7.12 7.79
N ARG A 75 3.66 7.50 8.73
CA ARG A 75 2.87 6.53 9.52
C ARG A 75 1.94 5.68 8.65
N LEU A 76 1.31 6.27 7.63
CA LEU A 76 0.46 5.53 6.69
C LEU A 76 1.26 4.54 5.84
N GLY A 77 2.49 4.90 5.44
CA GLY A 77 3.41 3.95 4.79
C GLY A 77 3.77 2.77 5.69
N ILE A 78 4.06 3.01 6.97
CA ILE A 78 4.31 1.96 7.96
C ILE A 78 3.08 1.07 8.16
N LEU A 79 1.89 1.68 8.27
CA LEU A 79 0.63 0.96 8.42
C LEU A 79 0.42 -0.04 7.26
N ASP A 80 0.46 0.43 6.02
CA ASP A 80 0.25 -0.42 4.84
C ASP A 80 1.31 -1.54 4.72
N ALA A 81 2.59 -1.21 4.98
CA ALA A 81 3.67 -2.19 4.98
C ALA A 81 3.47 -3.28 6.05
N SER A 82 3.01 -2.92 7.25
CA SER A 82 2.80 -3.85 8.36
C SER A 82 1.69 -4.86 8.11
N GLU A 83 0.71 -4.51 7.27
CA GLU A 83 -0.43 -5.36 6.93
C GLU A 83 -0.08 -6.37 5.83
N CYS A 84 1.02 -6.18 5.09
CA CYS A 84 1.39 -7.04 3.98
C CYS A 84 1.74 -8.49 4.40
N PRO A 85 2.62 -8.73 5.40
CA PRO A 85 2.94 -10.10 5.84
C PRO A 85 1.73 -10.92 6.34
N PRO A 86 0.88 -10.44 7.28
CA PRO A 86 -0.24 -11.23 7.76
C PRO A 86 -1.36 -11.41 6.71
N THR A 87 -1.47 -10.51 5.74
CA THR A 87 -2.50 -10.57 4.68
C THR A 87 -2.08 -11.48 3.54
N TYR A 88 -0.85 -11.34 3.04
CA TYR A 88 -0.41 -11.98 1.80
C TYR A 88 0.69 -13.04 1.98
N GLY A 89 1.07 -13.34 3.23
CA GLY A 89 2.07 -14.35 3.55
C GLY A 89 3.47 -14.02 3.01
N VAL A 90 3.75 -12.74 2.75
CA VAL A 90 5.05 -12.28 2.28
C VAL A 90 6.02 -12.13 3.44
N LYS A 91 7.32 -12.25 3.14
CA LYS A 91 8.36 -12.05 4.15
C LYS A 91 8.35 -10.59 4.66
N PRO A 92 8.56 -10.37 5.97
CA PRO A 92 8.89 -9.04 6.47
C PRO A 92 10.06 -8.45 5.65
N GLY A 93 9.94 -7.17 5.27
CA GLY A 93 10.95 -6.47 4.45
C GLY A 93 10.71 -6.47 2.95
N LEU A 94 9.70 -7.21 2.42
CA LEU A 94 9.29 -7.06 1.02
C LEU A 94 8.64 -5.69 0.76
N VAL A 95 7.80 -5.26 1.70
CA VAL A 95 7.22 -3.92 1.75
C VAL A 95 7.74 -3.25 3.02
N VAL A 96 8.31 -2.05 2.88
CA VAL A 96 9.01 -1.34 3.96
C VAL A 96 8.42 0.06 4.11
N GLY A 97 8.11 0.48 5.33
CA GLY A 97 7.73 1.86 5.64
C GLY A 97 8.84 2.59 6.38
N LEU A 98 9.29 3.71 5.83
CA LEU A 98 10.25 4.63 6.44
C LEU A 98 9.56 5.93 6.83
N ILE A 99 9.92 6.43 8.01
CA ILE A 99 9.40 7.67 8.57
C ILE A 99 10.54 8.60 9.00
N ALA A 100 10.46 9.87 8.60
CA ALA A 100 11.38 10.89 9.06
C ALA A 100 11.38 10.96 10.60
N GLY A 101 12.58 10.86 11.20
CA GLY A 101 12.75 10.81 12.66
C GLY A 101 12.72 9.39 13.26
N GLY A 102 12.61 8.35 12.42
CA GLY A 102 12.73 6.95 12.82
C GLY A 102 11.59 6.44 13.72
N GLU A 103 11.83 5.35 14.45
CA GLU A 103 10.79 4.68 15.24
C GLU A 103 10.09 5.58 16.26
N TYR A 104 10.79 6.56 16.84
CA TYR A 104 10.20 7.52 17.76
C TYR A 104 9.06 8.32 17.11
N ALA A 105 9.19 8.64 15.81
CA ALA A 105 8.20 9.39 15.04
C ALA A 105 6.90 8.60 14.78
N ILE A 106 6.89 7.29 15.03
CA ILE A 106 5.68 6.46 14.91
C ILE A 106 4.63 6.95 15.90
N GLN A 107 5.02 7.16 17.15
CA GLN A 107 4.11 7.56 18.24
C GLN A 107 4.11 9.06 18.52
N HIS A 108 5.19 9.76 18.18
CA HIS A 108 5.39 11.18 18.50
C HIS A 108 5.70 11.99 17.24
N ALA A 109 5.50 13.31 17.29
CA ALA A 109 6.06 14.20 16.28
C ALA A 109 7.55 14.47 16.59
N VAL A 110 8.38 14.54 15.57
CA VAL A 110 9.80 14.94 15.69
C VAL A 110 9.97 16.25 14.94
N GLU A 111 10.25 17.32 15.68
CA GLU A 111 10.43 18.65 15.13
C GLU A 111 11.63 18.67 14.17
N GLY A 112 11.46 19.28 12.99
CA GLY A 112 12.51 19.42 11.96
C GLY A 112 12.90 18.14 11.22
N ALA A 113 12.36 16.97 11.58
CA ALA A 113 12.71 15.72 10.89
C ALA A 113 12.30 15.74 9.40
N GLU A 114 11.16 16.36 9.08
CA GLU A 114 10.64 16.46 7.71
C GLU A 114 11.47 17.39 6.81
N ASP A 115 12.20 18.33 7.41
CA ASP A 115 13.09 19.27 6.73
C ASP A 115 14.50 18.68 6.46
N SER A 116 14.81 17.52 7.05
CA SER A 116 16.11 16.89 6.90
C SER A 116 16.24 16.14 5.57
N ARG A 117 16.87 16.81 4.58
CA ARG A 117 17.24 16.16 3.30
C ARG A 117 18.18 14.98 3.51
N GLU A 118 19.19 15.15 4.37
CA GLU A 118 20.15 14.08 4.70
C GLU A 118 19.48 12.87 5.33
N GLY A 119 18.47 13.10 6.18
CA GLY A 119 17.68 12.02 6.80
C GLY A 119 17.07 11.09 5.75
N GLY A 120 16.46 11.64 4.69
CA GLY A 120 15.82 10.84 3.65
C GLY A 120 16.81 9.96 2.88
N VAL A 121 18.02 10.48 2.64
CA VAL A 121 19.11 9.74 2.01
C VAL A 121 19.66 8.65 2.93
N ASN A 122 19.90 9.00 4.20
CA ASN A 122 20.50 8.09 5.18
C ASN A 122 19.58 6.91 5.50
N ASP A 123 18.27 7.12 5.63
CA ASP A 123 17.33 6.03 5.88
C ASP A 123 17.31 5.01 4.73
N LEU A 124 17.37 5.49 3.47
CA LEU A 124 17.48 4.62 2.30
C LEU A 124 18.82 3.88 2.23
N LYS A 125 19.93 4.53 2.61
CA LYS A 125 21.23 3.86 2.74
C LYS A 125 21.22 2.78 3.81
N ASN A 126 20.61 3.04 4.95
CA ASN A 126 20.57 2.13 6.10
C ASN A 126 19.83 0.82 5.79
N ILE A 127 18.87 0.84 4.87
CA ILE A 127 18.19 -0.37 4.38
C ILE A 127 18.85 -0.97 3.14
N ASN A 128 20.05 -0.53 2.77
CA ASN A 128 20.80 -0.95 1.59
C ASN A 128 19.95 -0.86 0.31
N LEU A 129 19.40 0.33 0.01
CA LEU A 129 18.63 0.55 -1.21
C LEU A 129 19.42 0.13 -2.46
N THR A 130 18.77 -0.58 -3.38
CA THR A 130 19.34 -1.04 -4.65
C THR A 130 18.49 -0.58 -5.84
N ALA A 131 19.06 -0.56 -7.04
CA ALA A 131 18.36 -0.20 -8.28
C ALA A 131 17.13 -1.07 -8.59
N GLN A 132 17.03 -2.27 -7.98
CA GLN A 132 15.91 -3.18 -8.15
C GLN A 132 14.71 -2.79 -7.27
N ASP A 133 14.91 -1.92 -6.27
CA ASP A 133 13.84 -1.46 -5.40
C ASP A 133 12.98 -0.36 -6.07
N VAL A 134 11.77 -0.18 -5.55
CA VAL A 134 10.90 0.96 -5.88
C VAL A 134 10.70 1.83 -4.66
N VAL A 135 10.95 3.13 -4.80
CA VAL A 135 10.74 4.11 -3.74
C VAL A 135 9.51 4.96 -4.02
N VAL A 136 8.57 4.94 -3.08
CA VAL A 136 7.34 5.72 -3.12
C VAL A 136 7.42 6.83 -2.06
N GLY A 137 7.58 8.07 -2.52
CA GLY A 137 7.66 9.25 -1.66
C GLY A 137 6.29 9.84 -1.40
N ILE A 138 5.95 10.07 -0.13
CA ILE A 138 4.60 10.46 0.30
C ILE A 138 4.66 11.78 1.06
N ALA A 139 4.08 12.83 0.49
CA ALA A 139 3.93 14.11 1.16
C ALA A 139 2.67 14.83 0.66
N ALA A 140 1.71 15.10 1.56
CA ALA A 140 0.46 15.80 1.18
C ALA A 140 0.75 17.15 0.52
N SER A 141 1.64 17.94 1.13
CA SER A 141 2.11 19.23 0.59
C SER A 141 2.84 19.09 -0.74
N GLY A 142 3.43 17.92 -1.01
CA GLY A 142 4.25 17.63 -2.17
C GLY A 142 5.60 18.35 -2.19
N ARG A 143 6.07 18.88 -1.05
CA ARG A 143 7.32 19.65 -0.97
C ARG A 143 8.26 19.28 0.17
N THR A 144 7.94 18.22 0.93
CA THR A 144 8.71 17.83 2.13
C THR A 144 10.16 17.49 1.76
N PRO A 145 11.17 18.21 2.28
CA PRO A 145 12.57 18.04 1.89
C PRO A 145 13.12 16.62 2.10
N TYR A 146 12.77 15.96 3.20
CA TYR A 146 13.13 14.56 3.47
C TYR A 146 12.68 13.62 2.33
N VAL A 147 11.43 13.79 1.87
CA VAL A 147 10.84 12.95 0.80
C VAL A 147 11.48 13.25 -0.55
N ILE A 148 11.66 14.53 -0.88
CA ILE A 148 12.28 14.95 -2.15
C ILE A 148 13.71 14.39 -2.24
N ALA A 149 14.53 14.57 -1.21
CA ALA A 149 15.90 14.09 -1.21
C ALA A 149 15.98 12.56 -1.30
N GLY A 150 15.07 11.84 -0.64
CA GLY A 150 14.97 10.38 -0.79
C GLY A 150 14.64 9.95 -2.22
N LEU A 151 13.69 10.62 -2.88
CA LEU A 151 13.34 10.35 -4.28
C LEU A 151 14.50 10.67 -5.25
N GLU A 152 15.19 11.79 -5.06
CA GLU A 152 16.37 12.16 -5.85
C GLU A 152 17.46 11.09 -5.73
N TYR A 153 17.77 10.66 -4.51
CA TYR A 153 18.78 9.64 -4.25
C TYR A 153 18.40 8.29 -4.87
N ALA A 154 17.15 7.87 -4.73
CA ALA A 154 16.65 6.64 -5.33
C ALA A 154 16.81 6.66 -6.86
N ARG A 155 16.49 7.80 -7.52
CA ARG A 155 16.69 7.97 -8.97
C ARG A 155 18.16 7.94 -9.37
N GLN A 156 19.05 8.57 -8.59
CA GLN A 156 20.49 8.52 -8.85
C GLN A 156 21.04 7.09 -8.82
N LEU A 157 20.46 6.22 -7.97
CA LEU A 157 20.79 4.80 -7.92
C LEU A 157 20.12 3.96 -9.03
N GLY A 158 19.26 4.54 -9.86
CA GLY A 158 18.54 3.84 -10.92
C GLY A 158 17.24 3.16 -10.47
N CYS A 159 16.76 3.44 -9.25
CA CYS A 159 15.47 2.93 -8.79
C CYS A 159 14.32 3.56 -9.58
N ARG A 160 13.21 2.83 -9.68
CA ARG A 160 11.93 3.42 -10.09
C ARG A 160 11.38 4.24 -8.93
N THR A 161 10.77 5.38 -9.22
CA THR A 161 10.23 6.25 -8.17
C THR A 161 8.80 6.70 -8.44
N VAL A 162 7.99 6.69 -7.39
CA VAL A 162 6.60 7.15 -7.40
C VAL A 162 6.44 8.26 -6.37
N GLY A 163 5.76 9.35 -6.72
CA GLY A 163 5.48 10.48 -5.84
C GLY A 163 3.99 10.60 -5.59
N ILE A 164 3.58 10.58 -4.32
CA ILE A 164 2.19 10.80 -3.90
C ILE A 164 2.08 12.17 -3.22
N SER A 165 1.25 13.05 -3.78
CA SER A 165 0.96 14.36 -3.19
C SER A 165 -0.48 14.81 -3.47
N CYS A 166 -0.95 15.85 -2.81
CA CYS A 166 -2.29 16.41 -3.02
C CYS A 166 -2.29 17.79 -3.68
N ASN A 167 -1.11 18.26 -4.12
CA ASN A 167 -0.94 19.51 -4.85
C ASN A 167 -0.41 19.22 -6.27
N PRO A 168 -1.06 19.74 -7.32
CA PRO A 168 -0.57 19.60 -8.69
C PRO A 168 0.78 20.32 -8.90
N GLY A 169 1.65 19.75 -9.72
CA GLY A 169 2.95 20.35 -10.05
C GLY A 169 3.92 20.48 -8.87
N SER A 170 3.71 19.69 -7.81
CA SER A 170 4.54 19.71 -6.62
C SER A 170 5.97 19.21 -6.87
N ALA A 171 6.91 19.56 -5.99
CA ALA A 171 8.29 19.10 -6.08
C ALA A 171 8.40 17.57 -6.02
N VAL A 172 7.56 16.91 -5.19
CA VAL A 172 7.47 15.44 -5.15
C VAL A 172 6.99 14.88 -6.48
N SER A 173 5.95 15.46 -7.09
CA SER A 173 5.41 14.97 -8.37
C SER A 173 6.38 15.15 -9.54
N THR A 174 7.22 16.19 -9.51
CA THR A 174 8.20 16.49 -10.56
C THR A 174 9.54 15.78 -10.35
N THR A 175 9.86 15.42 -9.12
CA THR A 175 11.07 14.64 -8.78
C THR A 175 10.88 13.16 -9.08
N ALA A 176 9.68 12.62 -8.81
CA ALA A 176 9.38 11.20 -9.05
C ALA A 176 9.25 10.90 -10.56
N GLU A 177 9.46 9.64 -10.93
CA GLU A 177 9.20 9.19 -12.31
C GLU A 177 7.71 9.07 -12.61
N PHE A 178 6.94 8.56 -11.66
CA PHE A 178 5.49 8.45 -11.71
C PHE A 178 4.88 9.35 -10.64
N ALA A 179 3.89 10.14 -10.99
CA ALA A 179 3.19 11.01 -10.05
C ALA A 179 1.75 10.54 -9.87
N ILE A 180 1.32 10.37 -8.61
CA ILE A 180 -0.07 10.10 -8.24
C ILE A 180 -0.55 11.30 -7.43
N THR A 181 -1.42 12.11 -8.02
CA THR A 181 -1.81 13.41 -7.43
C THR A 181 -3.33 13.54 -7.22
N PRO A 182 -3.92 12.83 -6.24
CA PRO A 182 -5.32 12.99 -5.89
C PRO A 182 -5.56 14.37 -5.25
N ILE A 183 -6.20 15.27 -6.01
CA ILE A 183 -6.50 16.64 -5.57
C ILE A 183 -7.77 16.61 -4.70
N VAL A 184 -7.59 16.64 -3.39
CA VAL A 184 -8.70 16.56 -2.40
C VAL A 184 -9.28 17.91 -1.97
N GLY A 185 -8.71 19.03 -2.44
CA GLY A 185 -9.15 20.37 -2.03
C GLY A 185 -8.63 20.80 -0.65
N ALA A 186 -9.13 21.94 -0.16
CA ALA A 186 -8.80 22.48 1.15
C ALA A 186 -9.37 21.60 2.29
N GLU A 187 -8.60 21.42 3.35
CA GLU A 187 -9.02 20.65 4.52
C GLU A 187 -10.05 21.42 5.36
N VAL A 188 -10.92 20.70 6.10
CA VAL A 188 -11.92 21.35 6.98
C VAL A 188 -11.29 22.17 8.09
N VAL A 189 -10.12 21.75 8.57
CA VAL A 189 -9.22 22.55 9.40
C VAL A 189 -8.02 22.90 8.52
N THR A 190 -7.84 24.19 8.22
CA THR A 190 -6.79 24.68 7.30
C THR A 190 -5.43 24.07 7.63
N GLY A 191 -4.78 23.47 6.63
CA GLY A 191 -3.47 22.83 6.77
C GLY A 191 -3.45 21.46 7.47
N SER A 192 -4.58 20.98 8.02
CA SER A 192 -4.66 19.68 8.71
C SER A 192 -4.72 18.51 7.73
N SER A 193 -3.66 18.32 6.93
CA SER A 193 -3.57 17.31 5.87
C SER A 193 -3.59 15.85 6.35
N ARG A 194 -3.66 15.61 7.67
CA ARG A 194 -3.94 14.29 8.24
C ARG A 194 -5.35 13.78 7.92
N MET A 195 -6.23 14.66 7.43
CA MET A 195 -7.64 14.40 7.13
C MET A 195 -7.80 13.87 5.71
N LYS A 196 -8.35 14.64 4.76
CA LYS A 196 -8.64 14.15 3.41
C LYS A 196 -7.39 13.68 2.67
N ALA A 197 -6.30 14.44 2.75
CA ALA A 197 -5.05 14.04 2.09
C ALA A 197 -4.49 12.74 2.69
N GLY A 198 -4.55 12.57 4.02
CA GLY A 198 -4.20 11.32 4.69
C GLY A 198 -5.10 10.15 4.26
N THR A 199 -6.41 10.37 4.15
CA THR A 199 -7.35 9.37 3.65
C THR A 199 -7.03 8.98 2.20
N ALA A 200 -6.77 9.95 1.32
CA ALA A 200 -6.39 9.69 -0.07
C ALA A 200 -5.09 8.87 -0.15
N GLN A 201 -4.09 9.23 0.65
CA GLN A 201 -2.84 8.48 0.75
C GLN A 201 -3.09 7.04 1.17
N LYS A 202 -3.92 6.81 2.21
CA LYS A 202 -4.28 5.44 2.64
C LYS A 202 -4.91 4.64 1.50
N LEU A 203 -5.88 5.22 0.79
CA LEU A 203 -6.56 4.54 -0.32
C LEU A 203 -5.58 4.18 -1.44
N VAL A 204 -4.69 5.10 -1.82
CA VAL A 204 -3.65 4.86 -2.83
C VAL A 204 -2.69 3.77 -2.38
N LEU A 205 -2.15 3.84 -1.15
CA LEU A 205 -1.21 2.84 -0.63
C LEU A 205 -1.84 1.44 -0.62
N ASN A 206 -3.08 1.33 -0.15
CA ASN A 206 -3.80 0.05 -0.17
C ASN A 206 -4.01 -0.47 -1.60
N MET A 207 -4.25 0.41 -2.59
CA MET A 207 -4.31 -0.01 -3.99
C MET A 207 -2.94 -0.48 -4.51
N LEU A 208 -1.84 0.20 -4.15
CA LEU A 208 -0.48 -0.18 -4.57
C LEU A 208 -0.10 -1.56 -4.02
N SER A 209 -0.21 -1.76 -2.71
CA SER A 209 0.15 -3.03 -2.05
C SER A 209 -0.78 -4.16 -2.46
N THR A 210 -2.10 -3.94 -2.45
CA THR A 210 -3.06 -4.96 -2.87
C THR A 210 -2.89 -5.31 -4.35
N GLY A 211 -2.72 -4.31 -5.22
CA GLY A 211 -2.49 -4.49 -6.64
C GLY A 211 -1.23 -5.28 -6.94
N LEU A 212 -0.12 -4.96 -6.27
CA LEU A 212 1.14 -5.73 -6.32
C LEU A 212 0.88 -7.20 -5.96
N MET A 213 0.16 -7.46 -4.86
CA MET A 213 -0.05 -8.81 -4.35
C MET A 213 -1.00 -9.63 -5.23
N ILE A 214 -2.03 -9.00 -5.81
CA ILE A 214 -2.90 -9.63 -6.83
C ILE A 214 -2.07 -10.03 -8.04
N LYS A 215 -1.26 -9.12 -8.58
CA LYS A 215 -0.39 -9.41 -9.74
C LYS A 215 0.67 -10.46 -9.43
N SER A 216 1.10 -10.57 -8.16
CA SER A 216 2.04 -11.59 -7.66
C SER A 216 1.37 -12.94 -7.34
N GLY A 217 0.08 -13.11 -7.67
CA GLY A 217 -0.63 -14.37 -7.50
C GLY A 217 -0.97 -14.71 -6.05
N LYS A 218 -0.93 -13.76 -5.13
CA LYS A 218 -1.29 -13.94 -3.70
C LYS A 218 -2.81 -14.02 -3.48
N VAL A 219 -3.60 -13.72 -4.51
CA VAL A 219 -5.06 -13.70 -4.50
C VAL A 219 -5.60 -14.63 -5.60
N PHE A 220 -6.72 -15.32 -5.33
CA PHE A 220 -7.44 -16.13 -6.31
C PHE A 220 -8.92 -15.77 -6.30
N GLY A 221 -9.44 -15.29 -7.44
CA GLY A 221 -10.73 -14.61 -7.45
C GLY A 221 -10.65 -13.36 -6.58
N ASN A 222 -11.39 -13.34 -5.48
CA ASN A 222 -11.32 -12.33 -4.42
C ASN A 222 -10.87 -12.92 -3.06
N LEU A 223 -10.30 -14.13 -3.07
CA LEU A 223 -9.91 -14.86 -1.87
C LEU A 223 -8.42 -14.66 -1.58
N MET A 224 -8.13 -14.36 -0.32
CA MET A 224 -6.78 -14.23 0.25
C MET A 224 -6.20 -15.63 0.49
N VAL A 225 -5.66 -16.24 -0.56
CA VAL A 225 -5.26 -17.66 -0.59
C VAL A 225 -3.87 -17.97 -0.05
N ASP A 226 -3.10 -16.94 0.32
CA ASP A 226 -1.75 -17.07 0.87
C ASP A 226 -1.69 -16.63 2.34
N VAL A 227 -2.75 -16.97 3.10
CA VAL A 227 -2.87 -16.62 4.52
C VAL A 227 -2.02 -17.56 5.38
N VAL A 228 -1.24 -16.96 6.29
CA VAL A 228 -0.46 -17.70 7.30
C VAL A 228 -1.30 -17.86 8.55
N ALA A 229 -1.71 -19.08 8.88
CA ALA A 229 -2.50 -19.34 10.08
C ALA A 229 -1.63 -19.39 11.34
N THR A 230 -1.64 -18.30 12.12
CA THR A 230 -0.93 -18.17 13.40
C THR A 230 -1.83 -18.30 14.63
N ASN A 231 -3.15 -18.45 14.43
CA ASN A 231 -4.14 -18.59 15.49
C ASN A 231 -5.39 -19.33 14.97
N GLU A 232 -6.25 -19.76 15.89
CA GLU A 232 -7.45 -20.56 15.61
C GLU A 232 -8.39 -19.89 14.59
N LYS A 233 -8.62 -18.57 14.71
CA LYS A 233 -9.41 -17.79 13.74
C LYS A 233 -8.86 -17.94 12.32
N LEU A 234 -7.54 -17.94 12.16
CA LEU A 234 -6.91 -18.08 10.84
C LEU A 234 -6.97 -19.52 10.32
N HIS A 235 -6.93 -20.54 11.17
CA HIS A 235 -7.18 -21.92 10.76
C HIS A 235 -8.59 -22.11 10.19
N VAL A 236 -9.61 -21.60 10.89
CA VAL A 236 -11.00 -21.59 10.41
C VAL A 236 -11.12 -20.82 9.08
N ARG A 237 -10.41 -19.69 8.96
CA ARG A 237 -10.37 -18.91 7.73
C ARG A 237 -9.78 -19.70 6.56
N GLN A 238 -8.71 -20.46 6.77
CA GLN A 238 -8.12 -21.32 5.73
C GLN A 238 -9.12 -22.34 5.17
N VAL A 239 -9.85 -23.03 6.06
CA VAL A 239 -10.91 -23.99 5.66
C VAL A 239 -11.95 -23.30 4.79
N ASN A 240 -12.46 -22.15 5.25
CA ASN A 240 -13.46 -21.38 4.50
C ASN A 240 -12.92 -20.88 3.14
N ILE A 241 -11.65 -20.50 3.06
CA ILE A 241 -11.02 -20.11 1.79
C ILE A 241 -11.03 -21.28 0.80
N VAL A 242 -10.59 -22.48 1.23
CA VAL A 242 -10.56 -23.66 0.35
C VAL A 242 -11.97 -24.02 -0.07
N LYS A 243 -12.94 -24.09 0.86
CA LYS A 243 -14.36 -24.34 0.53
C LYS A 243 -14.90 -23.35 -0.49
N ASN A 244 -14.68 -22.05 -0.27
CA ASN A 244 -15.21 -21.01 -1.15
C ASN A 244 -14.53 -21.03 -2.53
N ALA A 245 -13.26 -21.42 -2.59
CA ALA A 245 -12.51 -21.52 -3.84
C ALA A 245 -12.91 -22.75 -4.67
N THR A 246 -13.33 -23.85 -4.03
CA THR A 246 -13.50 -25.15 -4.70
C THR A 246 -14.93 -25.69 -4.70
N GLY A 247 -15.80 -25.19 -3.82
CA GLY A 247 -17.14 -25.73 -3.59
C GLY A 247 -17.16 -27.05 -2.81
N CYS A 248 -16.04 -27.51 -2.23
CA CYS A 248 -15.97 -28.76 -1.48
C CYS A 248 -16.57 -28.66 -0.06
N SER A 249 -16.73 -29.80 0.62
CA SER A 249 -17.16 -29.84 2.02
C SER A 249 -16.07 -29.32 2.96
N ALA A 250 -16.43 -29.03 4.22
CA ALA A 250 -15.46 -28.59 5.23
C ALA A 250 -14.44 -29.69 5.58
N GLU A 251 -14.91 -30.94 5.60
CA GLU A 251 -14.10 -32.13 5.86
C GLU A 251 -13.08 -32.34 4.73
N GLN A 252 -13.52 -32.19 3.48
CA GLN A 252 -12.63 -32.25 2.31
C GLN A 252 -11.60 -31.12 2.32
N ALA A 253 -12.02 -29.90 2.69
CA ALA A 253 -11.12 -28.76 2.78
C ALA A 253 -10.06 -28.94 3.88
N GLU A 254 -10.45 -29.39 5.07
CA GLU A 254 -9.49 -29.64 6.16
C GLU A 254 -8.54 -30.81 5.82
N ALA A 255 -9.05 -31.89 5.23
CA ALA A 255 -8.20 -33.00 4.78
C ALA A 255 -7.16 -32.55 3.74
N ALA A 256 -7.57 -31.74 2.75
CA ALA A 256 -6.65 -31.19 1.75
C ALA A 256 -5.63 -30.22 2.37
N LEU A 257 -6.06 -29.38 3.31
CA LEU A 257 -5.16 -28.49 4.05
C LEU A 257 -4.13 -29.29 4.84
N VAL A 258 -4.54 -30.31 5.60
CA VAL A 258 -3.62 -31.17 6.36
C VAL A 258 -2.63 -31.87 5.43
N ALA A 259 -3.10 -32.43 4.30
CA ALA A 259 -2.23 -33.09 3.31
C ALA A 259 -1.21 -32.15 2.65
N CYS A 260 -1.49 -30.84 2.63
CA CYS A 260 -0.66 -29.82 2.02
C CYS A 260 0.12 -28.98 3.04
N ASP A 261 0.33 -29.47 4.27
CA ASP A 261 1.00 -28.72 5.35
C ASP A 261 0.36 -27.34 5.62
N ARG A 262 -0.97 -27.29 5.48
CA ARG A 262 -1.84 -26.10 5.54
C ARG A 262 -1.50 -25.01 4.51
N HIS A 263 -0.84 -25.36 3.42
CA HIS A 263 -0.62 -24.46 2.29
C HIS A 263 -1.89 -24.33 1.43
N CYS A 264 -2.69 -23.29 1.69
CA CYS A 264 -4.00 -23.06 1.06
C CYS A 264 -3.98 -23.14 -0.47
N LYS A 265 -2.98 -22.55 -1.13
CA LYS A 265 -2.92 -22.56 -2.61
C LYS A 265 -2.76 -23.96 -3.16
N THR A 266 -1.91 -24.79 -2.54
CA THR A 266 -1.74 -26.19 -2.93
C THR A 266 -3.02 -26.98 -2.68
N ALA A 267 -3.66 -26.79 -1.52
CA ALA A 267 -4.93 -27.45 -1.20
C ALA A 267 -6.04 -27.11 -2.22
N ILE A 268 -6.12 -25.86 -2.67
CA ILE A 268 -7.08 -25.45 -3.72
C ILE A 268 -6.79 -26.17 -5.04
N VAL A 269 -5.53 -26.22 -5.48
CA VAL A 269 -5.14 -26.92 -6.71
C VAL A 269 -5.39 -28.43 -6.59
N MET A 270 -5.03 -29.03 -5.45
CA MET A 270 -5.25 -30.44 -5.14
C MET A 270 -6.71 -30.83 -5.32
N VAL A 271 -7.62 -30.07 -4.71
CA VAL A 271 -9.06 -30.34 -4.79
C VAL A 271 -9.62 -30.08 -6.20
N LEU A 272 -9.30 -28.95 -6.82
CA LEU A 272 -9.87 -28.58 -8.13
C LEU A 272 -9.37 -29.44 -9.29
N LYS A 273 -8.16 -30.02 -9.19
CA LYS A 273 -7.59 -30.91 -10.22
C LYS A 273 -7.67 -32.39 -9.86
N ASN A 274 -8.19 -32.72 -8.68
CA ASN A 274 -8.23 -34.09 -8.16
C ASN A 274 -6.84 -34.76 -8.20
N LEU A 275 -5.85 -34.07 -7.64
CA LEU A 275 -4.46 -34.51 -7.54
C LEU A 275 -4.12 -34.91 -6.10
N ASP A 276 -3.01 -35.61 -5.91
CA ASP A 276 -2.39 -35.67 -4.59
C ASP A 276 -1.65 -34.36 -4.26
N ALA A 277 -1.25 -34.19 -2.99
CA ALA A 277 -0.61 -32.98 -2.52
C ALA A 277 0.75 -32.70 -3.18
N ALA A 278 1.51 -33.74 -3.51
CA ALA A 278 2.83 -33.60 -4.11
C ALA A 278 2.74 -33.11 -5.56
N GLU A 279 1.84 -33.70 -6.35
CA GLU A 279 1.61 -33.29 -7.74
C GLU A 279 0.93 -31.91 -7.81
N ALA A 280 0.00 -31.61 -6.90
CA ALA A 280 -0.58 -30.28 -6.78
C ALA A 280 0.48 -29.22 -6.48
N LYS A 281 1.41 -29.50 -5.56
CA LYS A 281 2.51 -28.59 -5.20
C LYS A 281 3.44 -28.37 -6.38
N LYS A 282 3.90 -29.46 -7.01
CA LYS A 282 4.75 -29.41 -8.19
C LYS A 282 4.11 -28.60 -9.33
N ARG A 283 2.82 -28.84 -9.61
CA ARG A 283 2.08 -28.09 -10.64
C ARG A 283 1.97 -26.61 -10.30
N LEU A 284 1.71 -26.27 -9.03
CA LEU A 284 1.64 -24.90 -8.57
C LEU A 284 3.00 -24.19 -8.72
N ASP A 285 4.09 -24.86 -8.34
CA ASP A 285 5.46 -24.34 -8.42
C ASP A 285 5.88 -24.11 -9.88
N GLN A 286 5.57 -25.04 -10.79
CA GLN A 286 5.80 -24.90 -12.24
C GLN A 286 5.13 -23.66 -12.84
N HIS A 287 4.02 -23.22 -12.26
CA HIS A 287 3.27 -22.03 -12.69
C HIS A 287 3.54 -20.80 -11.82
N GLY A 288 4.69 -20.77 -11.13
CA GLY A 288 5.14 -19.62 -10.34
C GLY A 288 4.23 -19.29 -9.15
N GLY A 289 3.50 -20.29 -8.65
CA GLY A 289 2.56 -20.09 -7.55
C GLY A 289 1.19 -19.52 -7.97
N PHE A 290 0.88 -19.37 -9.26
CA PHE A 290 -0.41 -18.82 -9.70
C PHE A 290 -1.47 -19.91 -9.84
N ILE A 291 -2.50 -19.89 -8.97
CA ILE A 291 -3.58 -20.90 -8.99
C ILE A 291 -4.27 -20.95 -10.37
N ARG A 292 -4.68 -19.80 -10.94
CA ARG A 292 -5.35 -19.77 -12.25
C ARG A 292 -4.54 -20.46 -13.35
N LYS A 293 -3.25 -20.15 -13.45
CA LYS A 293 -2.34 -20.77 -14.43
C LYS A 293 -2.19 -22.27 -14.18
N ALA A 294 -2.03 -22.68 -12.92
CA ALA A 294 -2.00 -24.10 -12.55
C ALA A 294 -3.31 -24.83 -12.88
N LEU A 295 -4.44 -24.12 -12.99
CA LEU A 295 -5.74 -24.70 -13.34
C LEU A 295 -6.01 -24.78 -14.84
N GLU A 296 -5.25 -24.08 -15.69
CA GLU A 296 -5.43 -24.13 -17.15
C GLU A 296 -5.17 -25.56 -17.69
N LYS A 297 -5.78 -25.88 -18.84
CA LYS A 297 -5.50 -27.13 -19.57
C LYS A 297 -4.21 -26.94 -20.36
N GLU A 298 -3.41 -28.01 -20.43
CA GLU A 298 -2.28 -28.08 -21.37
C GLU A 298 -2.77 -28.01 -22.81
#